data_AF-A0A950YRL7-F1
#
_entry.id   AF-A0A950YRL7-F1
#
_cell.length_a   1.000
_cell.length_b   1.000
_cell.length_c   1.000
_cell.angle_alpha   90.00
_cell.angle_beta   90.00
_cell.angle_gamma   90.00
#
_symmetry.space_group_name_H-M   'P 1'
#
loop_
_entity.id
_entity.type
_entity.pdbx_description
1 polymer ?
#
loop_
_entity_poly.entity_id
_entity_poly.type
_entity_poly.pdbx_seq_one_letter_code
_entity_poly.pdbx_strand_id
1 'polypeptide(L)'
;MSYNLTLPTDPSAHNPTRVGKSYQFELSGADWLGMAMCDTQSYPEQVSTCPPDSDRNILDPAVSPAHVGEAYMEMQFYPPGWVPWPTWAVAVGASSCDPTQWCAALNIDSLSLNPVTGQANNPTCLAKVGEEYVNFAFITKDGVAQAPANPVDSTLTTFTPDASKDLFMSSGDRLRVAFTDTPDGLKVTIHDLTSGETGSMTASAANGFGQVGFDPNGSSCTAIPYDFHPMYSTSTPQTRVTWAAGGYNVAYDTEIGHFQFCNGPNAIPATPFGVDAKGNPIACPAGNTEGQGDNASPTDADDLFCFPASEALTYKVPGCSYTNTGFDGVSYQPVWPDGNTRLHPTPLLFSSPETGPHYNVQYEHPGLETDLPDIETGKCNRTTGGGCTLIPITDTGQPAAFYPFYTTSRTFDGCVWEFGNNIPDEISNFGENAEYGSLLGQNYTIKGGGYQLRYNDFENILPRNPCPQR
;
A
#
# COMPACT_ATOMS: atom_id res chain seq x y z
N MET A 1 -1.87 2.64 18.57
CA MET A 1 -2.47 3.80 17.85
C MET A 1 -3.91 3.48 17.45
N SER A 2 -4.73 4.47 17.11
CA SER A 2 -6.10 4.26 16.60
C SER A 2 -6.48 5.32 15.57
N TYR A 3 -7.32 4.92 14.62
CA TYR A 3 -7.92 5.77 13.58
C TYR A 3 -9.45 5.59 13.57
N ASN A 4 -10.17 6.65 13.21
CA ASN A 4 -11.55 6.55 12.73
C ASN A 4 -11.55 6.76 11.21
N LEU A 5 -12.24 5.88 10.49
CA LEU A 5 -12.30 5.90 9.03
C LEU A 5 -13.75 5.96 8.53
N THR A 6 -13.96 6.45 7.31
CA THR A 6 -15.18 6.19 6.53
C THR A 6 -14.77 5.63 5.18
N LEU A 7 -15.25 4.42 4.87
CA LEU A 7 -14.92 3.75 3.62
C LEU A 7 -15.55 4.48 2.42
N PRO A 8 -14.86 4.54 1.27
CA PRO A 8 -15.42 5.14 0.08
C PRO A 8 -16.72 4.51 -0.43
N THR A 9 -17.47 5.31 -1.17
CA THR A 9 -18.60 4.88 -2.00
C THR A 9 -18.31 5.20 -3.46
N ASP A 10 -18.55 4.22 -4.31
CA ASP A 10 -18.36 4.34 -5.75
C ASP A 10 -19.61 4.92 -6.44
N PRO A 11 -19.44 5.57 -7.62
CA PRO A 11 -20.56 5.95 -8.45
C PRO A 11 -21.33 4.71 -8.96
N SER A 12 -22.55 4.92 -9.46
CA SER A 12 -23.39 3.84 -10.00
C SER A 12 -22.65 3.02 -11.06
N ALA A 13 -22.76 1.68 -11.09
CA ALA A 13 -22.14 0.84 -12.13
C ALA A 13 -22.69 1.04 -13.57
N HIS A 14 -23.70 1.90 -13.77
CA HIS A 14 -24.27 2.16 -15.09
C HIS A 14 -23.29 2.92 -16.00
N ASN A 15 -23.13 2.42 -17.24
CA ASN A 15 -22.13 2.89 -18.21
C ASN A 15 -20.73 3.00 -17.58
N PRO A 16 -20.13 1.87 -17.19
CA PRO A 16 -18.95 1.90 -16.34
C PRO A 16 -17.71 2.44 -17.05
N THR A 17 -17.61 2.29 -18.36
CA THR A 17 -16.51 2.81 -19.19
C THR A 17 -16.79 4.20 -19.76
N ARG A 18 -17.61 5.01 -19.07
CA ARG A 18 -17.88 6.38 -19.51
C ARG A 18 -16.61 7.21 -19.29
N VAL A 19 -16.17 7.94 -20.33
CA VAL A 19 -15.02 8.87 -20.20
C VAL A 19 -15.21 9.84 -19.04
N GLY A 20 -14.15 9.98 -18.23
CA GLY A 20 -14.13 10.82 -17.03
C GLY A 20 -14.95 10.24 -15.88
N LYS A 21 -15.14 8.92 -15.85
CA LYS A 21 -15.74 8.20 -14.74
C LYS A 21 -14.71 7.23 -14.19
N SER A 22 -14.66 7.09 -12.88
CA SER A 22 -13.74 6.22 -12.18
C SER A 22 -14.43 5.49 -11.04
N TYR A 23 -13.78 4.43 -10.57
CA TYR A 23 -14.11 3.68 -9.36
C TYR A 23 -12.85 3.51 -8.51
N GLN A 24 -13.01 3.18 -7.23
CA GLN A 24 -11.86 3.09 -6.34
C GLN A 24 -10.80 2.07 -6.78
N PHE A 25 -11.21 0.91 -7.32
CA PHE A 25 -10.25 -0.08 -7.81
C PHE A 25 -9.37 0.41 -8.98
N GLU A 26 -9.80 1.45 -9.71
CA GLU A 26 -9.02 2.05 -10.80
C GLU A 26 -8.03 3.11 -10.29
N LEU A 27 -8.25 3.61 -9.07
CA LEU A 27 -7.46 4.70 -8.48
C LEU A 27 -6.45 4.17 -7.46
N SER A 28 -6.83 3.14 -6.70
CA SER A 28 -6.07 2.56 -5.61
C SER A 28 -6.16 1.03 -5.63
N GLY A 29 -5.01 0.37 -5.57
CA GLY A 29 -4.91 -1.08 -5.36
C GLY A 29 -5.27 -1.50 -3.94
N ALA A 30 -4.99 -0.62 -2.97
CA ALA A 30 -5.39 -0.69 -1.57
C ALA A 30 -5.17 0.65 -0.85
N ASP A 31 -6.06 1.01 0.07
CA ASP A 31 -5.79 2.07 1.06
C ASP A 31 -5.27 1.44 2.34
N TRP A 32 -4.27 2.04 3.00
CA TRP A 32 -3.64 1.39 4.14
C TRP A 32 -3.22 2.28 5.30
N LEU A 33 -3.12 1.65 6.48
CA LEU A 33 -2.56 2.22 7.69
C LEU A 33 -1.27 1.50 8.06
N GLY A 34 -0.22 2.27 8.31
CA GLY A 34 1.16 1.77 8.36
C GLY A 34 1.84 1.82 9.73
N MET A 35 2.79 0.92 9.97
CA MET A 35 3.69 0.94 11.13
C MET A 35 5.01 0.19 10.85
N ALA A 36 6.15 0.74 11.28
CA ALA A 36 7.42 0.03 11.28
C ALA A 36 7.48 -1.06 12.37
N MET A 37 7.90 -2.25 11.98
CA MET A 37 7.89 -3.48 12.78
C MET A 37 9.29 -4.08 12.92
N CYS A 38 9.52 -4.79 14.02
CA CYS A 38 10.69 -5.64 14.19
C CYS A 38 10.67 -6.85 13.23
N ASP A 39 11.72 -7.04 12.43
CA ASP A 39 11.97 -8.32 11.72
C ASP A 39 13.48 -8.61 11.65
N THR A 40 13.96 -9.50 12.51
CA THR A 40 15.38 -9.84 12.61
C THR A 40 15.93 -10.73 11.49
N GLN A 41 15.11 -11.08 10.48
CA GLN A 41 15.52 -11.77 9.26
C GLN A 41 15.30 -10.91 7.99
N SER A 42 14.94 -9.64 8.19
CA SER A 42 14.84 -8.63 7.16
C SER A 42 16.04 -7.67 7.21
N TYR A 43 16.25 -6.94 6.11
CA TYR A 43 17.25 -5.89 6.00
C TYR A 43 17.36 -5.06 7.30
N PRO A 44 18.58 -4.85 7.84
CA PRO A 44 19.87 -5.04 7.17
C PRO A 44 20.57 -6.37 7.51
N GLU A 45 19.94 -7.28 8.25
CA GLU A 45 20.55 -8.56 8.65
C GLU A 45 21.90 -8.42 9.39
N GLN A 46 22.00 -7.46 10.31
CA GLN A 46 23.23 -7.19 11.08
C GLN A 46 23.14 -7.53 12.56
N VAL A 47 21.93 -7.59 13.13
CA VAL A 47 21.71 -7.91 14.54
C VAL A 47 20.57 -8.91 14.66
N SER A 48 20.63 -9.78 15.67
CA SER A 48 19.68 -10.90 15.83
C SER A 48 18.59 -10.63 16.86
N THR A 49 18.41 -9.38 17.29
CA THR A 49 17.43 -9.00 18.33
C THR A 49 16.82 -7.65 18.03
N CYS A 50 15.51 -7.54 18.22
CA CYS A 50 14.78 -6.28 18.28
C CYS A 50 14.14 -6.13 19.68
N PRO A 51 14.54 -5.16 20.51
CA PRO A 51 13.70 -4.79 21.64
C PRO A 51 12.40 -4.18 21.11
N PRO A 52 11.23 -4.77 21.36
CA PRO A 52 9.95 -4.25 20.85
C PRO A 52 9.62 -2.90 21.50
N ASP A 53 8.82 -2.09 20.81
CA ASP A 53 8.26 -0.82 21.31
C ASP A 53 9.33 0.06 21.99
N SER A 54 10.44 0.32 21.29
CA SER A 54 11.62 0.91 21.91
C SER A 54 12.44 1.79 20.97
N ASP A 55 12.58 3.06 21.35
CA ASP A 55 13.41 4.05 20.64
C ASP A 55 14.92 3.76 20.71
N ARG A 56 15.35 2.72 21.43
CA ARG A 56 16.73 2.19 21.30
C ARG A 56 17.02 1.66 19.89
N ASN A 57 15.98 1.40 19.10
CA ASN A 57 16.09 0.97 17.72
C ASN A 57 16.34 2.12 16.74
N ILE A 58 16.22 3.38 17.18
CA ILE A 58 16.50 4.55 16.32
C ILE A 58 18.01 4.64 16.10
N LEU A 59 18.45 4.14 14.94
CA LEU A 59 19.85 4.09 14.54
C LEU A 59 20.01 4.66 13.13
N ASP A 60 20.96 5.58 12.98
CA ASP A 60 21.27 6.20 11.69
C ASP A 60 22.30 5.33 10.93
N PRO A 61 21.99 4.88 9.69
CA PRO A 61 22.94 4.18 8.83
C PRO A 61 24.28 4.90 8.63
N ALA A 62 24.32 6.24 8.74
CA ALA A 62 25.57 7.00 8.67
C ALA A 62 26.48 6.82 9.90
N VAL A 63 25.94 6.35 11.02
CA VAL A 63 26.69 6.08 12.25
C VAL A 63 27.08 4.62 12.34
N SER A 64 26.17 3.70 12.02
CA SER A 64 26.41 2.26 12.07
C SER A 64 25.54 1.52 11.06
N PRO A 65 26.12 0.62 10.25
CA PRO A 65 25.32 -0.29 9.42
C PRO A 65 24.61 -1.36 10.26
N ALA A 66 25.08 -1.59 11.50
CA ALA A 66 24.47 -2.55 12.40
C ALA A 66 23.28 -1.93 13.12
N HIS A 67 22.11 -2.06 12.51
CA HIS A 67 20.82 -1.74 13.09
C HIS A 67 19.87 -2.95 13.00
N VAL A 68 18.74 -2.83 13.70
CA VAL A 68 17.72 -3.86 13.81
C VAL A 68 17.15 -4.16 12.43
N GLY A 69 16.83 -5.42 12.17
CA GLY A 69 16.10 -5.80 10.96
C GLY A 69 14.65 -5.32 11.01
N GLU A 70 14.14 -4.87 9.87
CA GLU A 70 12.97 -4.01 9.82
C GLU A 70 11.93 -4.55 8.84
N ALA A 71 10.67 -4.45 9.22
CA ALA A 71 9.52 -4.76 8.39
C ALA A 71 8.54 -3.58 8.40
N TYR A 72 7.67 -3.50 7.42
CA TYR A 72 6.60 -2.52 7.38
C TYR A 72 5.24 -3.22 7.41
N MET A 73 4.40 -2.87 8.37
CA MET A 73 3.04 -3.40 8.47
C MET A 73 2.09 -2.49 7.73
N GLU A 74 1.29 -3.06 6.85
CA GLU A 74 0.20 -2.39 6.16
C GLU A 74 -1.13 -3.09 6.48
N MET A 75 -1.97 -2.40 7.23
CA MET A 75 -3.36 -2.81 7.38
C MET A 75 -4.13 -2.23 6.21
N GLN A 76 -4.38 -3.07 5.21
CA GLN A 76 -4.92 -2.70 3.90
C GLN A 76 -6.43 -2.90 3.83
N PHE A 77 -7.11 -2.02 3.11
CA PHE A 77 -8.51 -2.11 2.71
C PHE A 77 -8.62 -2.24 1.19
N TYR A 78 -9.41 -3.20 0.72
CA TYR A 78 -9.55 -3.46 -0.71
C TYR A 78 -10.95 -3.11 -1.23
N PRO A 79 -11.05 -2.37 -2.34
CA PRO A 79 -12.33 -1.96 -2.91
C PRO A 79 -13.14 -3.15 -3.48
N PRO A 80 -14.48 -3.06 -3.49
CA PRO A 80 -15.33 -4.08 -4.10
C PRO A 80 -15.46 -3.93 -5.62
N GLY A 81 -16.02 -4.96 -6.25
CA GLY A 81 -16.67 -4.86 -7.56
C GLY A 81 -15.82 -5.07 -8.83
N TRP A 82 -14.50 -5.27 -8.77
CA TRP A 82 -13.69 -5.59 -9.97
C TRP A 82 -13.33 -7.07 -10.07
N VAL A 83 -12.05 -7.44 -10.21
CA VAL A 83 -11.61 -8.82 -10.45
C VAL A 83 -11.52 -9.59 -9.13
N PRO A 84 -12.16 -10.76 -9.00
CA PRO A 84 -12.24 -11.47 -7.74
C PRO A 84 -10.88 -12.06 -7.30
N TRP A 85 -10.66 -12.07 -5.99
CA TRP A 85 -9.62 -12.89 -5.35
C TRP A 85 -9.87 -14.38 -5.64
N PRO A 86 -8.82 -15.23 -5.74
CA PRO A 86 -7.42 -15.03 -5.32
C PRO A 86 -6.49 -14.41 -6.38
N THR A 87 -7.03 -13.73 -7.40
CA THR A 87 -6.22 -13.13 -8.48
C THR A 87 -5.05 -12.28 -7.98
N TRP A 88 -5.24 -11.56 -6.88
CA TRP A 88 -4.21 -10.77 -6.20
C TRP A 88 -2.92 -11.54 -5.87
N ALA A 89 -2.98 -12.86 -5.64
CA ALA A 89 -1.80 -13.69 -5.38
C ALA A 89 -0.81 -13.76 -6.54
N VAL A 90 -1.18 -13.24 -7.72
CA VAL A 90 -0.36 -13.22 -8.93
C VAL A 90 -0.36 -11.84 -9.58
N ALA A 91 -1.53 -11.21 -9.67
CA ALA A 91 -1.72 -9.90 -10.29
C ALA A 91 -2.03 -8.87 -9.21
N VAL A 92 -0.99 -8.28 -8.63
CA VAL A 92 -1.11 -7.20 -7.63
C VAL A 92 -1.87 -6.01 -8.25
N GLY A 93 -2.72 -5.35 -7.47
CA GLY A 93 -3.62 -4.30 -7.94
C GLY A 93 -4.94 -4.82 -8.53
N ALA A 94 -5.03 -6.09 -8.98
CA ALA A 94 -6.31 -6.72 -9.30
C ALA A 94 -6.98 -7.29 -8.06
N SER A 95 -7.68 -6.41 -7.33
CA SER A 95 -8.30 -6.74 -6.05
C SER A 95 -9.82 -6.52 -6.05
N SER A 96 -10.54 -7.56 -5.63
CA SER A 96 -11.92 -7.47 -5.16
C SER A 96 -12.33 -8.70 -4.36
N CYS A 97 -12.67 -8.54 -3.08
CA CYS A 97 -13.12 -9.67 -2.26
C CYS A 97 -14.60 -10.03 -2.47
N ASP A 98 -15.44 -9.05 -2.75
CA ASP A 98 -16.88 -9.19 -2.92
C ASP A 98 -17.40 -8.21 -3.99
N PRO A 99 -18.52 -8.50 -4.67
CA PRO A 99 -19.10 -7.56 -5.65
C PRO A 99 -19.48 -6.19 -5.07
N THR A 100 -19.73 -6.09 -3.76
CA THR A 100 -20.32 -4.91 -3.12
C THR A 100 -19.71 -4.51 -1.78
N GLN A 101 -18.93 -5.38 -1.14
CA GLN A 101 -18.35 -5.13 0.17
C GLN A 101 -16.82 -5.07 0.12
N TRP A 102 -16.27 -4.12 0.87
CA TRP A 102 -14.85 -4.04 1.20
C TRP A 102 -14.45 -5.21 2.08
N CYS A 103 -13.18 -5.58 1.98
CA CYS A 103 -12.49 -6.46 2.92
C CYS A 103 -11.22 -5.76 3.41
N ALA A 104 -10.62 -6.30 4.48
CA ALA A 104 -9.34 -5.82 4.98
C ALA A 104 -8.40 -6.98 5.29
N ALA A 105 -7.10 -6.73 5.16
CA ALA A 105 -6.06 -7.69 5.53
C ALA A 105 -4.89 -6.99 6.24
N LEU A 106 -4.21 -7.76 7.08
CA LEU A 106 -2.96 -7.38 7.71
C LEU A 106 -1.80 -7.92 6.86
N ASN A 107 -1.00 -7.01 6.34
CA ASN A 107 0.19 -7.28 5.54
C ASN A 107 1.42 -6.88 6.37
N ILE A 108 2.51 -7.64 6.28
CA ILE A 108 3.81 -7.25 6.84
C ILE A 108 4.90 -7.58 5.83
N ASP A 109 5.45 -6.52 5.24
CA ASP A 109 6.43 -6.52 4.17
C ASP A 109 7.85 -6.46 4.75
N SER A 110 8.75 -7.19 4.11
CA SER A 110 10.11 -7.40 4.58
C SER A 110 11.04 -7.66 3.41
N LEU A 111 12.32 -7.33 3.59
CA LEU A 111 13.31 -7.38 2.52
C LEU A 111 14.43 -8.37 2.82
N SER A 112 14.56 -9.40 1.98
CA SER A 112 15.55 -10.47 2.10
C SER A 112 16.91 -10.09 1.52
N LEU A 113 17.51 -9.04 2.09
CA LEU A 113 18.77 -8.45 1.62
C LEU A 113 19.67 -8.04 2.78
N ASN A 114 20.94 -8.42 2.69
CA ASN A 114 21.99 -7.89 3.57
C ASN A 114 22.79 -6.81 2.82
N PRO A 115 22.58 -5.50 3.10
CA PRO A 115 23.22 -4.42 2.36
C PRO A 115 24.73 -4.34 2.58
N VAL A 116 25.24 -4.81 3.73
CA VAL A 116 26.67 -4.76 4.06
C VAL A 116 27.45 -5.73 3.17
N THR A 117 26.93 -6.92 2.94
CA THR A 117 27.54 -7.92 2.05
C THR A 117 27.10 -7.73 0.59
N GLY A 118 25.92 -7.14 0.38
CA GLY A 118 25.21 -7.09 -0.90
C GLY A 118 24.68 -8.44 -1.35
N GLN A 119 24.42 -9.36 -0.41
CA GLN A 119 23.85 -10.68 -0.70
C GLN A 119 22.34 -10.64 -0.46
N ALA A 120 21.57 -11.06 -1.47
CA ALA A 120 20.20 -11.51 -1.29
C ALA A 120 20.19 -12.94 -0.70
N ASN A 121 19.02 -13.42 -0.31
CA ASN A 121 18.83 -14.78 0.20
C ASN A 121 19.15 -15.85 -0.87
N ASN A 122 19.15 -17.14 -0.48
CA ASN A 122 19.45 -18.21 -1.42
C ASN A 122 18.39 -18.30 -2.55
N PRO A 123 18.78 -18.73 -3.76
CA PRO A 123 17.86 -18.79 -4.90
C PRO A 123 16.61 -19.64 -4.69
N THR A 124 16.68 -20.67 -3.84
CA THR A 124 15.52 -21.51 -3.52
C THR A 124 14.46 -20.72 -2.75
N CYS A 125 14.88 -19.83 -1.85
CA CYS A 125 13.97 -18.99 -1.10
C CYS A 125 13.45 -17.81 -1.95
N LEU A 126 14.34 -17.13 -2.68
CA LEU A 126 13.94 -16.04 -3.58
C LEU A 126 12.94 -16.50 -4.65
N ALA A 127 13.11 -17.69 -5.22
CA ALA A 127 12.15 -18.24 -6.19
C ALA A 127 10.79 -18.59 -5.58
N LYS A 128 10.70 -18.71 -4.25
CA LYS A 128 9.49 -19.09 -3.54
C LYS A 128 8.72 -17.88 -3.01
N VAL A 129 9.42 -16.90 -2.45
CA VAL A 129 8.79 -15.77 -1.74
C VAL A 129 9.19 -14.39 -2.27
N GLY A 130 10.13 -14.31 -3.23
CA GLY A 130 10.68 -13.04 -3.69
C GLY A 130 11.85 -12.54 -2.84
N GLU A 131 12.44 -11.41 -3.26
CA GLU A 131 13.40 -10.66 -2.44
C GLU A 131 12.65 -9.82 -1.40
N GLU A 132 11.62 -9.10 -1.83
CA GLU A 132 10.59 -8.54 -0.96
C GLU A 132 9.46 -9.56 -0.80
N TYR A 133 9.03 -9.78 0.44
CA TYR A 133 8.05 -10.80 0.79
C TYR A 133 7.05 -10.30 1.82
N VAL A 134 5.83 -10.82 1.75
CA VAL A 134 4.70 -10.35 2.56
C VAL A 134 4.13 -11.47 3.45
N ASN A 135 3.98 -11.21 4.75
CA ASN A 135 3.04 -11.97 5.57
C ASN A 135 1.63 -11.44 5.32
N PHE A 136 0.65 -12.31 5.13
CA PHE A 136 -0.72 -11.91 4.75
C PHE A 136 -1.78 -12.65 5.57
N ALA A 137 -2.72 -11.92 6.16
CA ALA A 137 -3.96 -12.52 6.68
C ALA A 137 -5.15 -11.57 6.64
N PHE A 138 -6.30 -12.04 6.16
CA PHE A 138 -7.55 -11.29 6.27
C PHE A 138 -7.92 -10.99 7.72
N ILE A 139 -8.58 -9.86 7.94
CA ILE A 139 -9.18 -9.53 9.23
C ILE A 139 -10.40 -10.42 9.43
N THR A 140 -10.32 -11.36 10.37
CA THR A 140 -11.39 -12.32 10.67
C THR A 140 -12.23 -11.90 11.86
N LYS A 141 -13.49 -12.35 11.89
CA LYS A 141 -14.46 -12.08 12.96
C LYS A 141 -14.02 -12.66 14.31
N ASP A 142 -13.21 -13.72 14.31
CA ASP A 142 -12.72 -14.40 15.51
C ASP A 142 -11.23 -14.15 15.81
N GLY A 143 -10.51 -13.45 14.93
CA GLY A 143 -9.10 -13.15 15.11
C GLY A 143 -8.14 -14.30 14.78
N VAL A 144 -8.64 -15.38 14.17
CA VAL A 144 -7.85 -16.54 13.75
C VAL A 144 -7.60 -16.49 12.26
N ALA A 145 -6.34 -16.63 11.84
CA ALA A 145 -6.00 -16.69 10.42
C ALA A 145 -6.60 -17.93 9.74
N GLN A 146 -7.14 -17.76 8.53
CA GLN A 146 -7.80 -18.83 7.79
C GLN A 146 -6.86 -19.87 7.17
N ALA A 147 -5.59 -19.51 6.96
CA ALA A 147 -4.50 -20.30 6.43
C ALA A 147 -3.17 -19.72 6.98
N PRO A 148 -2.01 -20.40 6.78
CA PRO A 148 -0.73 -19.83 7.20
C PRO A 148 -0.52 -18.44 6.61
N ALA A 149 -0.20 -17.48 7.49
CA ALA A 149 0.01 -16.09 7.12
C ALA A 149 1.41 -15.83 6.56
N ASN A 150 2.41 -16.61 6.98
CA ASN A 150 3.78 -16.47 6.49
C ASN A 150 3.90 -16.82 5.00
N PRO A 151 4.75 -16.11 4.24
CA PRO A 151 4.86 -16.29 2.80
C PRO A 151 5.40 -17.66 2.38
N VAL A 152 6.24 -18.29 3.21
CA VAL A 152 6.84 -19.60 2.90
C VAL A 152 5.78 -20.70 2.86
N ASP A 153 4.83 -20.69 3.78
CA ASP A 153 3.79 -21.72 3.89
C ASP A 153 2.43 -21.25 3.35
N SER A 154 2.38 -20.06 2.75
CA SER A 154 1.18 -19.50 2.14
C SER A 154 0.62 -20.42 1.05
N THR A 155 -0.69 -20.36 0.88
CA THR A 155 -1.42 -21.11 -0.14
C THR A 155 -2.42 -20.18 -0.83
N LEU A 156 -3.09 -20.64 -1.88
CA LEU A 156 -4.20 -19.86 -2.45
C LEU A 156 -5.31 -19.56 -1.41
N THR A 157 -5.48 -20.41 -0.40
CA THR A 157 -6.42 -20.13 0.70
C THR A 157 -5.97 -18.94 1.53
N THR A 158 -4.68 -18.64 1.66
CA THR A 158 -4.19 -17.42 2.33
C THR A 158 -4.78 -16.16 1.67
N PHE A 159 -4.92 -16.19 0.34
CA PHE A 159 -5.43 -15.10 -0.49
C PHE A 159 -6.82 -15.37 -1.06
N THR A 160 -7.68 -16.15 -0.39
CA THR A 160 -9.06 -16.36 -0.85
C THR A 160 -10.03 -15.96 0.25
N PRO A 161 -10.79 -14.87 0.12
CA PRO A 161 -11.67 -14.42 1.19
C PRO A 161 -12.81 -15.41 1.45
N ASP A 162 -13.19 -15.56 2.71
CA ASP A 162 -14.26 -16.42 3.20
C ASP A 162 -15.26 -15.59 4.02
N ALA A 163 -16.40 -15.25 3.41
CA ALA A 163 -17.45 -14.44 4.05
C ALA A 163 -18.01 -15.01 5.37
N SER A 164 -17.81 -16.31 5.62
CA SER A 164 -18.19 -16.92 6.89
C SER A 164 -17.21 -16.62 8.04
N LYS A 165 -15.97 -16.24 7.72
CA LYS A 165 -14.89 -15.97 8.68
C LYS A 165 -14.44 -14.52 8.66
N ASP A 166 -14.29 -13.95 7.48
CA ASP A 166 -13.72 -12.61 7.29
C ASP A 166 -14.73 -11.52 7.62
N LEU A 167 -14.19 -10.38 8.05
CA LEU A 167 -14.94 -9.14 8.19
C LEU A 167 -15.11 -8.50 6.81
N PHE A 168 -16.35 -8.41 6.35
CA PHE A 168 -16.74 -7.64 5.19
C PHE A 168 -17.46 -6.37 5.64
N MET A 169 -17.16 -5.25 4.99
CA MET A 169 -17.67 -3.91 5.33
C MET A 169 -18.32 -3.28 4.10
N SER A 170 -19.42 -2.58 4.28
CA SER A 170 -20.13 -1.90 3.20
C SER A 170 -19.43 -0.59 2.84
N SER A 171 -19.55 -0.18 1.57
CA SER A 171 -19.18 1.17 1.16
C SER A 171 -19.90 2.23 2.02
N GLY A 172 -19.15 3.22 2.53
CA GLY A 172 -19.68 4.24 3.42
C GLY A 172 -19.72 3.86 4.91
N ASP A 173 -19.30 2.65 5.28
CA ASP A 173 -19.23 2.26 6.68
C ASP A 173 -18.19 3.08 7.44
N ARG A 174 -18.51 3.40 8.70
CA ARG A 174 -17.63 4.15 9.61
C ARG A 174 -16.92 3.16 10.48
N LEU A 175 -15.59 3.18 10.47
CA LEU A 175 -14.77 2.22 11.17
C LEU A 175 -14.00 2.91 12.30
N ARG A 176 -13.74 2.16 13.37
CA ARG A 176 -12.63 2.44 14.28
C ARG A 176 -11.61 1.32 14.17
N VAL A 177 -10.39 1.68 13.81
CA VAL A 177 -9.26 0.75 13.69
C VAL A 177 -8.28 1.01 14.81
N ALA A 178 -8.10 0.01 15.67
CA ALA A 178 -7.21 0.09 16.83
C ALA A 178 -6.04 -0.90 16.70
N PHE A 179 -4.85 -0.40 17.02
CA PHE A 179 -3.59 -1.13 17.01
C PHE A 179 -3.06 -1.20 18.44
N THR A 180 -2.88 -2.41 18.93
CA THR A 180 -2.44 -2.70 20.31
C THR A 180 -1.28 -3.66 20.28
N ASP A 181 -0.14 -3.28 20.83
CA ASP A 181 0.93 -4.24 21.07
C ASP A 181 0.54 -5.17 22.23
N THR A 182 0.61 -6.48 21.99
CA THR A 182 0.27 -7.51 22.98
C THR A 182 1.50 -8.38 23.25
N PRO A 183 1.52 -9.22 24.30
CA PRO A 183 2.62 -10.16 24.51
C PRO A 183 2.86 -11.13 23.34
N ASP A 184 1.85 -11.36 22.50
CA ASP A 184 1.88 -12.30 21.37
C ASP A 184 2.02 -11.56 20.01
N GLY A 185 2.36 -10.27 20.02
CA GLY A 185 2.53 -9.45 18.81
C GLY A 185 1.47 -8.35 18.65
N LEU A 186 1.57 -7.58 17.58
CA LEU A 186 0.66 -6.49 17.26
C LEU A 186 -0.73 -7.03 16.90
N LYS A 187 -1.73 -6.56 17.64
CA LYS A 187 -3.14 -6.82 17.35
C LYS A 187 -3.79 -5.61 16.69
N VAL A 188 -4.40 -5.86 15.54
CA VAL A 188 -5.33 -4.94 14.87
C VAL A 188 -6.75 -5.36 15.20
N THR A 189 -7.61 -4.40 15.53
CA THR A 189 -9.05 -4.59 15.70
C THR A 189 -9.80 -3.55 14.89
N ILE A 190 -10.73 -4.00 14.04
CA ILE A 190 -11.64 -3.15 13.29
C ILE A 190 -13.02 -3.29 13.91
N HIS A 191 -13.55 -2.17 14.41
CA HIS A 191 -14.95 -2.05 14.80
C HIS A 191 -15.69 -1.30 13.71
N ASP A 192 -16.61 -1.97 13.04
CA ASP A 192 -17.55 -1.30 12.14
C ASP A 192 -18.65 -0.66 12.98
N LEU A 193 -18.61 0.66 13.09
CA LEU A 193 -19.53 1.47 13.88
C LEU A 193 -20.88 1.65 13.19
N THR A 194 -20.99 1.29 11.92
CA THR A 194 -22.24 1.33 11.16
C THR A 194 -23.01 0.02 11.32
N SER A 195 -22.37 -1.13 11.06
CA SER A 195 -23.02 -2.44 11.17
C SER A 195 -23.03 -3.01 12.59
N GLY A 196 -22.05 -2.62 13.42
CA GLY A 196 -21.80 -3.20 14.74
C GLY A 196 -20.94 -4.47 14.72
N GLU A 197 -20.51 -4.93 13.54
CA GLU A 197 -19.60 -6.06 13.41
C GLU A 197 -18.18 -5.69 13.88
N THR A 198 -17.39 -6.70 14.18
CA THR A 198 -15.99 -6.53 14.59
C THR A 198 -15.14 -7.65 14.02
N GLY A 199 -13.94 -7.29 13.59
CA GLY A 199 -12.91 -8.24 13.21
C GLY A 199 -11.58 -7.88 13.84
N SER A 200 -10.67 -8.84 13.89
CA SER A 200 -9.32 -8.60 14.39
C SER A 200 -8.31 -9.52 13.72
N MET A 201 -7.04 -9.19 13.87
CA MET A 201 -5.93 -10.09 13.57
C MET A 201 -4.76 -9.76 14.50
N THR A 202 -4.06 -10.79 14.97
CA THR A 202 -2.81 -10.61 15.75
C THR A 202 -1.67 -11.21 14.94
N ALA A 203 -0.65 -10.40 14.65
CA ALA A 203 0.54 -10.78 13.89
C ALA A 203 1.47 -11.70 14.71
N SER A 204 0.95 -12.89 15.02
CA SER A 204 1.54 -13.84 15.96
C SER A 204 1.92 -15.14 15.25
N ALA A 205 2.92 -15.83 15.80
CA ALA A 205 3.27 -17.20 15.43
C ALA A 205 2.06 -18.14 15.55
N ALA A 206 1.16 -17.91 16.51
CA ALA A 206 -0.06 -18.70 16.71
C ALA A 206 -1.06 -18.53 15.55
N ASN A 207 -1.11 -17.36 14.92
CA ASN A 207 -1.86 -17.09 13.69
C ASN A 207 -1.06 -17.45 12.41
N GLY A 208 0.09 -18.10 12.55
CA GLY A 208 0.89 -18.57 11.42
C GLY A 208 1.74 -17.48 10.75
N PHE A 209 1.88 -16.31 11.36
CA PHE A 209 2.86 -15.30 10.95
C PHE A 209 4.29 -15.80 11.22
N GLY A 210 5.24 -15.33 10.43
CA GLY A 210 6.64 -15.70 10.60
C GLY A 210 7.59 -14.94 9.70
N GLN A 211 8.85 -14.93 10.10
CA GLN A 211 9.95 -14.36 9.33
C GLN A 211 10.42 -15.38 8.28
N VAL A 212 10.89 -14.91 7.13
CA VAL A 212 11.59 -15.76 6.17
C VAL A 212 13.03 -15.87 6.62
N GLY A 213 13.50 -17.08 6.95
CA GLY A 213 14.88 -17.29 7.38
C GLY A 213 15.88 -16.80 6.33
N PHE A 214 16.75 -15.87 6.72
CA PHE A 214 17.80 -15.34 5.85
C PHE A 214 19.03 -16.25 5.89
N ASP A 215 19.21 -17.05 4.85
CA ASP A 215 20.37 -17.92 4.68
C ASP A 215 20.88 -17.84 3.24
N PRO A 216 21.73 -16.86 2.91
CA PRO A 216 22.22 -16.65 1.54
C PRO A 216 23.09 -17.81 1.02
N ASN A 217 23.60 -18.67 1.92
CA ASN A 217 24.41 -19.85 1.57
C ASN A 217 23.60 -21.16 1.67
N GLY A 218 22.33 -21.06 2.01
CA GLY A 218 21.42 -22.19 2.20
C GLY A 218 20.95 -22.81 0.89
N SER A 219 20.13 -23.86 1.04
CA SER A 219 19.48 -24.56 -0.07
C SER A 219 17.99 -24.81 0.18
N SER A 220 17.43 -24.15 1.18
CA SER A 220 16.04 -24.26 1.61
C SER A 220 15.47 -22.89 1.95
N CYS A 221 14.14 -22.82 1.99
CA CYS A 221 13.40 -21.66 2.45
C CYS A 221 12.56 -22.08 3.65
N THR A 222 12.76 -21.42 4.79
CA THR A 222 12.16 -21.81 6.08
C THR A 222 11.39 -20.64 6.68
N ALA A 223 10.15 -20.88 7.06
CA ALA A 223 9.42 -19.97 7.95
C ALA A 223 9.97 -20.11 9.38
N ILE A 224 10.25 -18.98 10.02
CA ILE A 224 10.56 -18.91 11.44
C ILE A 224 9.33 -18.29 12.11
N PRO A 225 8.53 -19.07 12.89
CA PRO A 225 7.38 -18.52 13.58
C PRO A 225 7.79 -17.33 14.45
N TYR A 226 7.05 -16.23 14.34
CA TYR A 226 7.44 -14.96 14.96
C TYR A 226 6.23 -14.13 15.34
N ASP A 227 6.34 -13.46 16.49
CA ASP A 227 5.38 -12.48 16.98
C ASP A 227 5.89 -11.09 16.59
N PHE A 228 5.24 -10.44 15.62
CA PHE A 228 5.66 -9.15 15.11
C PHE A 228 5.23 -8.04 16.07
N HIS A 229 6.18 -7.24 16.50
CA HIS A 229 5.96 -6.10 17.41
C HIS A 229 6.35 -4.78 16.76
N PRO A 230 5.72 -3.66 17.16
CA PRO A 230 6.17 -2.32 16.77
C PRO A 230 7.66 -2.14 17.05
N MET A 231 8.38 -1.52 16.13
CA MET A 231 9.80 -1.28 16.31
C MET A 231 10.07 -0.16 17.32
N TYR A 232 9.32 0.92 17.25
CA TYR A 232 9.60 2.16 17.98
C TYR A 232 8.51 2.48 18.98
N SER A 233 8.89 3.12 20.09
CA SER A 233 7.94 3.64 21.10
C SER A 233 7.36 4.99 20.75
N THR A 234 7.99 5.70 19.81
CA THR A 234 7.53 6.97 19.27
C THR A 234 7.43 6.91 17.74
N SER A 235 6.78 7.93 17.15
CA SER A 235 6.85 8.18 15.71
C SER A 235 7.39 9.58 15.49
N THR A 236 8.53 9.67 14.80
CA THR A 236 9.25 10.90 14.47
C THR A 236 9.88 10.74 13.08
N PRO A 237 10.42 11.80 12.46
CA PRO A 237 11.15 11.66 11.19
C PRO A 237 12.40 10.75 11.24
N GLN A 238 12.81 10.30 12.44
CA GLN A 238 13.92 9.35 12.61
C GLN A 238 13.45 7.89 12.71
N THR A 239 12.16 7.64 12.92
CA THR A 239 11.59 6.31 13.01
C THR A 239 11.05 5.94 11.64
N ARG A 240 11.75 5.07 10.92
CA ARG A 240 11.40 4.68 9.54
C ARG A 240 11.97 3.30 9.22
N VAL A 241 11.45 2.68 8.17
CA VAL A 241 12.05 1.48 7.59
C VAL A 241 13.13 1.91 6.60
N THR A 242 14.37 1.56 6.90
CA THR A 242 15.58 2.04 6.21
C THR A 242 15.88 1.34 4.88
N TRP A 243 15.05 0.40 4.46
CA TRP A 243 15.06 -0.15 3.11
C TRP A 243 13.88 0.30 2.25
N ALA A 244 12.83 0.86 2.86
CA ALA A 244 11.69 1.40 2.14
C ALA A 244 12.06 2.71 1.43
N ALA A 245 11.31 3.06 0.39
CA ALA A 245 11.41 4.36 -0.25
C ALA A 245 10.94 5.48 0.68
N GLY A 246 9.81 5.22 1.37
CA GLY A 246 9.20 6.17 2.27
C GLY A 246 9.98 6.43 3.57
N GLY A 247 9.89 7.65 4.07
CA GLY A 247 10.49 8.16 5.30
C GLY A 247 9.64 8.00 6.56
N TYR A 248 8.49 7.36 6.46
CA TYR A 248 7.49 7.29 7.53
C TYR A 248 7.56 6.03 8.42
N ASN A 249 6.81 6.08 9.54
CA ASN A 249 6.55 4.95 10.43
C ASN A 249 5.03 4.78 10.62
N VAL A 250 4.40 5.66 11.40
CA VAL A 250 2.94 5.68 11.52
C VAL A 250 2.36 6.52 10.39
N ALA A 251 1.67 5.89 9.45
CA ALA A 251 1.20 6.54 8.24
C ALA A 251 -0.20 6.09 7.82
N TYR A 252 -0.81 6.89 6.95
CA TYR A 252 -1.86 6.48 6.03
C TYR A 252 -1.28 6.66 4.63
N ASP A 253 -1.63 5.78 3.70
CA ASP A 253 -1.34 5.96 2.28
C ASP A 253 -2.39 5.24 1.42
N THR A 254 -2.28 5.45 0.12
CA THR A 254 -3.07 4.77 -0.90
C THR A 254 -2.14 4.28 -2.01
N GLU A 255 -2.19 2.99 -2.29
CA GLU A 255 -1.35 2.34 -3.29
C GLU A 255 -1.88 2.66 -4.69
N ILE A 256 -1.29 3.64 -5.37
CA ILE A 256 -1.76 4.13 -6.68
C ILE A 256 -0.94 3.55 -7.85
N GLY A 257 -1.38 3.81 -9.09
CA GLY A 257 -0.55 3.54 -10.27
C GLY A 257 -0.53 2.08 -10.71
N HIS A 258 -1.57 1.31 -10.40
CA HIS A 258 -1.67 -0.10 -10.79
C HIS A 258 -2.69 -0.39 -11.89
N PHE A 259 -3.66 0.49 -12.14
CA PHE A 259 -4.71 0.25 -13.11
C PHE A 259 -4.55 1.06 -14.39
N GLN A 260 -4.65 0.37 -15.51
CA GLN A 260 -4.69 0.97 -16.84
C GLN A 260 -5.82 0.37 -17.67
N PHE A 261 -6.49 1.20 -18.47
CA PHE A 261 -7.57 0.71 -19.34
C PHE A 261 -7.01 -0.17 -20.46
N CYS A 262 -7.81 -1.12 -20.95
CA CYS A 262 -7.48 -1.87 -22.16
C CYS A 262 -8.70 -1.92 -23.08
N ASN A 263 -8.81 -0.93 -23.97
CA ASN A 263 -10.00 -0.69 -24.79
C ASN A 263 -9.73 -0.93 -26.27
N GLY A 264 -10.57 -1.68 -26.96
CA GLY A 264 -10.44 -1.77 -28.42
C GLY A 264 -11.19 -2.94 -29.04
N PRO A 265 -10.98 -3.16 -30.35
CA PRO A 265 -11.70 -4.19 -31.11
C PRO A 265 -11.19 -5.60 -30.82
N ASN A 266 -10.00 -5.75 -30.23
CA ASN A 266 -9.39 -7.05 -29.99
C ASN A 266 -9.75 -7.56 -28.60
N ALA A 267 -10.25 -8.79 -28.53
CA ALA A 267 -10.70 -9.39 -27.28
C ALA A 267 -9.53 -9.67 -26.33
N ILE A 268 -9.68 -9.24 -25.08
CA ILE A 268 -8.83 -9.67 -23.98
C ILE A 268 -9.21 -11.11 -23.61
N PRO A 269 -8.28 -12.08 -23.64
CA PRO A 269 -8.56 -13.44 -23.20
C PRO A 269 -9.03 -13.48 -21.75
N ALA A 270 -10.10 -14.23 -21.48
CA ALA A 270 -10.52 -14.51 -20.11
C ALA A 270 -9.71 -15.70 -19.57
N THR A 271 -8.81 -15.45 -18.62
CA THR A 271 -7.89 -16.48 -18.08
C THR A 271 -7.74 -16.34 -16.57
N PRO A 272 -7.69 -17.46 -15.82
CA PRO A 272 -7.42 -17.43 -14.38
C PRO A 272 -6.16 -16.60 -14.07
N PHE A 273 -6.25 -15.71 -13.08
CA PHE A 273 -5.16 -14.85 -12.63
C PHE A 273 -4.59 -13.87 -13.68
N GLY A 274 -5.22 -13.72 -14.85
CA GLY A 274 -4.69 -12.87 -15.92
C GLY A 274 -3.39 -13.43 -16.51
N VAL A 275 -3.20 -14.75 -16.54
CA VAL A 275 -2.02 -15.41 -17.13
C VAL A 275 -2.40 -16.49 -18.16
N ASP A 276 -1.55 -16.68 -19.16
CA ASP A 276 -1.71 -17.74 -20.16
C ASP A 276 -1.39 -19.14 -19.59
N ALA A 277 -1.59 -20.18 -20.40
CA ALA A 277 -1.33 -21.57 -20.01
C ALA A 277 0.16 -21.88 -19.68
N LYS A 278 1.08 -20.96 -19.95
CA LYS A 278 2.51 -21.05 -19.61
C LYS A 278 2.87 -20.17 -18.41
N GLY A 279 1.91 -19.45 -17.83
CA GLY A 279 2.13 -18.52 -16.73
C GLY A 279 2.63 -17.14 -17.15
N ASN A 280 2.58 -16.78 -18.44
CA ASN A 280 2.92 -15.42 -18.86
C ASN A 280 1.73 -14.49 -18.59
N PRO A 281 1.95 -13.26 -18.12
CA PRO A 281 0.89 -12.26 -18.00
C PRO A 281 0.16 -12.04 -19.33
N ILE A 282 -1.16 -11.94 -19.30
CA ILE A 282 -1.95 -11.50 -20.45
C ILE A 282 -1.70 -10.01 -20.65
N ALA A 283 -1.10 -9.66 -21.79
CA ALA A 283 -0.89 -8.27 -22.17
C ALA A 283 -2.13 -7.68 -22.86
N CYS A 284 -2.28 -6.35 -22.85
CA CYS A 284 -3.34 -5.70 -23.61
C CYS A 284 -3.16 -5.99 -25.11
N PRO A 285 -4.18 -6.50 -25.83
CA PRO A 285 -4.01 -6.91 -27.22
C PRO A 285 -3.60 -5.77 -28.15
N ALA A 286 -2.56 -5.99 -28.96
CA ALA A 286 -2.09 -5.02 -29.95
C ALA A 286 -3.23 -4.48 -30.84
N GLY A 287 -3.34 -3.16 -30.95
CA GLY A 287 -4.43 -2.48 -31.67
C GLY A 287 -5.62 -2.08 -30.77
N ASN A 288 -5.57 -2.45 -29.49
CA ASN A 288 -6.30 -1.75 -28.44
C ASN A 288 -5.53 -0.50 -28.01
N THR A 289 -6.13 0.29 -27.13
CA THR A 289 -5.59 1.50 -26.54
C THR A 289 -5.65 1.41 -25.02
N GLU A 290 -4.65 1.96 -24.40
CA GLU A 290 -4.67 2.30 -22.98
C GLU A 290 -5.35 3.65 -22.75
N GLY A 291 -5.55 4.02 -21.48
CA GLY A 291 -6.22 5.27 -21.11
C GLY A 291 -7.65 5.42 -21.67
N GLN A 292 -8.18 6.65 -21.58
CA GLN A 292 -9.48 7.03 -22.11
C GLN A 292 -9.51 8.48 -22.59
N GLY A 293 -10.39 8.77 -23.56
CA GLY A 293 -10.61 10.13 -24.04
C GLY A 293 -9.35 10.73 -24.66
N ASP A 294 -8.94 11.90 -24.20
CA ASP A 294 -7.74 12.59 -24.69
C ASP A 294 -6.43 11.93 -24.21
N ASN A 295 -6.49 11.08 -23.17
CA ASN A 295 -5.37 10.28 -22.66
C ASN A 295 -5.27 8.90 -23.34
N ALA A 296 -6.04 8.64 -24.40
CA ALA A 296 -5.98 7.35 -25.07
C ALA A 296 -4.71 7.23 -25.93
N SER A 297 -3.84 6.28 -25.61
CA SER A 297 -2.60 5.96 -26.32
C SER A 297 -2.58 4.50 -26.80
N PRO A 298 -1.70 4.15 -27.77
CA PRO A 298 -1.41 2.76 -28.06
C PRO A 298 -0.83 2.06 -26.82
N THR A 299 -1.24 0.82 -26.58
CA THR A 299 -0.74 -0.01 -25.48
C THR A 299 0.78 -0.17 -25.50
N ASP A 300 1.40 -0.33 -24.33
CA ASP A 300 2.84 -0.44 -24.18
C ASP A 300 3.31 -1.69 -23.40
N ALA A 301 4.50 -1.62 -22.77
CA ALA A 301 5.11 -2.76 -22.10
C ALA A 301 4.59 -3.01 -20.68
N ASP A 302 3.96 -2.04 -20.03
CA ASP A 302 3.45 -2.18 -18.65
C ASP A 302 1.96 -2.52 -18.57
N ASP A 303 1.27 -2.57 -19.71
CA ASP A 303 -0.08 -3.11 -19.90
C ASP A 303 -0.18 -4.65 -19.73
N LEU A 304 0.07 -5.14 -18.51
CA LEU A 304 0.11 -6.56 -18.16
C LEU A 304 -0.98 -6.96 -17.16
N PHE A 305 -1.23 -8.27 -17.07
CA PHE A 305 -2.31 -8.86 -16.28
C PHE A 305 -3.68 -8.25 -16.64
N CYS A 306 -4.05 -8.34 -17.91
CA CYS A 306 -5.29 -7.74 -18.41
C CYS A 306 -6.49 -8.67 -18.30
N PHE A 307 -7.63 -8.11 -17.91
CA PHE A 307 -8.90 -8.80 -17.70
C PHE A 307 -10.00 -8.23 -18.60
N PRO A 308 -10.80 -9.08 -19.26
CA PRO A 308 -11.99 -8.61 -19.95
C PRO A 308 -13.07 -8.20 -18.95
N ALA A 309 -13.93 -7.25 -19.34
CA ALA A 309 -15.04 -6.77 -18.53
C ALA A 309 -16.01 -7.87 -18.02
N SER A 310 -16.01 -9.04 -18.66
CA SER A 310 -16.78 -10.21 -18.23
C SER A 310 -16.29 -10.83 -16.93
N GLU A 311 -15.03 -10.62 -16.54
CA GLU A 311 -14.45 -11.13 -15.30
C GLU A 311 -14.69 -10.22 -14.10
N ALA A 312 -14.91 -8.92 -14.33
CA ALA A 312 -15.25 -7.99 -13.26
C ALA A 312 -16.59 -8.37 -12.61
N LEU A 313 -16.73 -8.22 -11.29
CA LEU A 313 -17.93 -8.61 -10.55
C LEU A 313 -19.10 -7.64 -10.79
N THR A 314 -18.87 -6.36 -10.55
CA THR A 314 -19.88 -5.28 -10.57
C THR A 314 -19.57 -4.24 -11.65
N TYR A 315 -18.37 -3.67 -11.63
CA TYR A 315 -17.94 -2.62 -12.55
C TYR A 315 -17.34 -3.23 -13.81
N LYS A 316 -18.15 -3.36 -14.86
CA LYS A 316 -17.77 -4.02 -16.13
C LYS A 316 -16.79 -3.18 -16.95
N VAL A 317 -15.60 -2.98 -16.40
CA VAL A 317 -14.48 -2.25 -16.99
C VAL A 317 -13.39 -3.25 -17.38
N PRO A 318 -12.96 -3.30 -18.65
CA PRO A 318 -11.78 -4.03 -19.07
C PRO A 318 -10.51 -3.21 -18.75
N GLY A 319 -9.48 -3.87 -18.25
CA GLY A 319 -8.24 -3.20 -17.86
C GLY A 319 -7.16 -4.16 -17.44
N CYS A 320 -5.99 -3.61 -17.15
CA CYS A 320 -4.77 -4.29 -16.75
C CYS A 320 -4.39 -3.87 -15.33
N SER A 321 -3.72 -4.77 -14.60
CA SER A 321 -3.28 -4.53 -13.22
C SER A 321 -1.79 -4.84 -13.07
N TYR A 322 -0.96 -3.82 -13.21
CA TYR A 322 0.48 -3.92 -13.01
C TYR A 322 1.03 -2.54 -12.71
N THR A 323 2.27 -2.47 -12.19
CA THR A 323 2.94 -1.18 -11.96
C THR A 323 2.98 -0.37 -13.26
N ASN A 324 2.26 0.75 -13.30
CA ASN A 324 2.26 1.70 -14.40
C ASN A 324 3.50 2.59 -14.31
N THR A 325 4.61 2.04 -14.78
CA THR A 325 5.89 2.74 -14.91
C THR A 325 5.84 3.92 -15.89
N GLY A 326 4.80 3.97 -16.73
CA GLY A 326 4.51 5.08 -17.63
C GLY A 326 3.88 6.31 -16.98
N PHE A 327 3.38 6.23 -15.74
CA PHE A 327 2.75 7.33 -14.98
C PHE A 327 1.59 8.04 -15.71
N ASP A 328 0.86 7.30 -16.53
CA ASP A 328 -0.22 7.79 -17.40
C ASP A 328 -1.53 7.01 -17.22
N GLY A 329 -1.52 6.00 -16.34
CA GLY A 329 -2.67 5.25 -15.89
C GLY A 329 -3.73 6.08 -15.18
N VAL A 330 -4.83 5.44 -14.78
CA VAL A 330 -6.04 6.14 -14.32
C VAL A 330 -5.78 6.98 -13.05
N SER A 331 -4.90 6.50 -12.15
CA SER A 331 -4.46 7.24 -10.97
C SER A 331 -3.76 8.57 -11.29
N TYR A 332 -3.24 8.75 -12.51
CA TYR A 332 -2.54 9.97 -12.96
C TYR A 332 -3.43 10.92 -13.77
N GLN A 333 -4.76 10.70 -13.72
CA GLN A 333 -5.78 11.51 -14.36
C GLN A 333 -6.65 12.23 -13.31
N PRO A 334 -7.26 13.39 -13.63
CA PRO A 334 -8.05 14.17 -12.67
C PRO A 334 -9.46 13.59 -12.47
N VAL A 335 -9.54 12.28 -12.22
CA VAL A 335 -10.77 11.50 -11.97
C VAL A 335 -10.85 10.99 -10.53
N TRP A 336 -10.06 11.57 -9.64
CA TRP A 336 -10.11 11.35 -8.20
C TRP A 336 -11.32 12.04 -7.57
N PRO A 337 -11.67 11.72 -6.30
CA PRO A 337 -12.73 12.40 -5.58
C PRO A 337 -12.60 13.93 -5.64
N ASP A 338 -13.66 14.58 -6.14
CA ASP A 338 -13.76 16.03 -6.39
C ASP A 338 -15.16 16.58 -6.05
N GLY A 339 -15.95 15.79 -5.30
CA GLY A 339 -17.36 16.06 -4.99
C GLY A 339 -18.35 15.67 -6.08
N ASN A 340 -17.92 15.28 -7.29
CA ASN A 340 -18.79 14.77 -8.34
C ASN A 340 -19.04 13.25 -8.18
N THR A 341 -19.82 12.89 -7.16
CA THR A 341 -20.16 11.49 -6.82
C THR A 341 -20.99 10.76 -7.88
N ARG A 342 -21.35 11.44 -8.97
CA ARG A 342 -21.95 10.78 -10.15
C ARG A 342 -20.91 10.14 -11.05
N LEU A 343 -19.66 10.63 -11.01
CA LEU A 343 -18.58 10.22 -11.89
C LEU A 343 -17.40 9.61 -11.14
N HIS A 344 -17.09 10.10 -9.94
CA HIS A 344 -15.92 9.67 -9.18
C HIS A 344 -16.37 9.11 -7.83
N PRO A 345 -15.55 8.26 -7.19
CA PRO A 345 -15.83 7.81 -5.84
C PRO A 345 -15.78 8.97 -4.83
N THR A 346 -16.36 8.76 -3.65
CA THR A 346 -16.07 9.60 -2.48
C THR A 346 -14.67 9.27 -1.95
N PRO A 347 -13.98 10.20 -1.29
CA PRO A 347 -12.67 9.90 -0.70
C PRO A 347 -12.81 8.94 0.48
N LEU A 348 -11.72 8.24 0.82
CA LEU A 348 -11.58 7.63 2.13
C LEU A 348 -11.34 8.76 3.13
N LEU A 349 -12.19 8.83 4.15
CA LEU A 349 -12.05 9.82 5.21
C LEU A 349 -11.30 9.18 6.37
N PHE A 350 -10.24 9.81 6.88
CA PHE A 350 -9.51 9.30 8.03
C PHE A 350 -9.17 10.38 9.06
N SER A 351 -9.20 10.02 10.34
CA SER A 351 -8.70 10.88 11.40
C SER A 351 -7.17 10.92 11.40
N SER A 352 -6.56 12.02 11.88
CA SER A 352 -5.21 11.89 12.45
C SER A 352 -5.18 10.79 13.52
N PRO A 353 -4.11 9.97 13.57
CA PRO A 353 -4.02 8.92 14.57
C PRO A 353 -3.94 9.46 16.00
N GLU A 354 -4.46 8.68 16.93
CA GLU A 354 -4.25 8.87 18.37
C GLU A 354 -3.43 7.73 18.96
N THR A 355 -2.63 8.00 19.98
CA THR A 355 -1.76 7.04 20.66
C THR A 355 -1.99 7.02 22.18
N GLY A 356 -1.18 6.21 22.88
CA GLY A 356 -1.29 5.96 24.32
C GLY A 356 -2.30 4.86 24.68
N PRO A 357 -2.36 4.45 25.96
CA PRO A 357 -3.16 3.31 26.43
C PRO A 357 -4.68 3.52 26.31
N HIS A 358 -5.12 4.74 26.03
CA HIS A 358 -6.52 5.11 25.85
C HIS A 358 -6.81 5.76 24.49
N TYR A 359 -5.86 5.75 23.56
CA TYR A 359 -5.97 6.39 22.25
C TYR A 359 -6.46 7.84 22.33
N ASN A 360 -5.80 8.65 23.14
CA ASN A 360 -6.21 10.03 23.41
C ASN A 360 -5.04 11.02 23.43
N VAL A 361 -3.92 10.61 22.85
CA VAL A 361 -2.72 11.44 22.67
C VAL A 361 -2.55 11.71 21.18
N GLN A 362 -2.53 12.98 20.80
CA GLN A 362 -2.36 13.38 19.40
C GLN A 362 -0.90 13.27 18.96
N TYR A 363 -0.68 12.89 17.71
CA TYR A 363 0.59 13.21 17.04
C TYR A 363 0.60 14.70 16.67
N GLU A 364 1.74 15.36 16.93
CA GLU A 364 1.84 16.82 16.85
C GLU A 364 2.24 17.33 15.46
N HIS A 365 2.95 16.52 14.67
CA HIS A 365 3.58 16.94 13.41
C HIS A 365 3.42 15.87 12.33
N PRO A 366 2.32 15.89 11.55
CA PRO A 366 2.21 15.04 10.37
C PRO A 366 3.17 15.50 9.27
N GLY A 367 3.75 14.55 8.55
CA GLY A 367 4.46 14.77 7.29
C GLY A 367 3.53 14.45 6.11
N LEU A 368 3.68 15.20 5.02
CA LEU A 368 3.08 14.88 3.72
C LEU A 368 4.21 14.45 2.80
N GLU A 369 4.05 13.27 2.20
CA GLU A 369 5.15 12.53 1.62
C GLU A 369 4.81 11.93 0.25
N THR A 370 5.79 11.81 -0.66
CA THR A 370 5.65 11.01 -1.88
C THR A 370 6.98 10.47 -2.42
N ASP A 371 7.02 9.15 -2.63
CA ASP A 371 8.19 8.38 -3.02
C ASP A 371 8.53 8.43 -4.54
N LEU A 372 7.96 9.41 -5.27
CA LEU A 372 8.23 9.64 -6.70
C LEU A 372 9.72 9.50 -7.08
N PRO A 373 10.69 10.05 -6.31
CA PRO A 373 12.10 9.90 -6.66
C PRO A 373 12.59 8.43 -6.73
N ASP A 374 12.04 7.52 -5.93
CA ASP A 374 12.39 6.10 -5.95
C ASP A 374 11.86 5.40 -7.20
N ILE A 375 10.59 5.67 -7.53
CA ILE A 375 9.83 4.96 -8.57
C ILE A 375 10.02 5.54 -9.98
N GLU A 376 10.43 6.81 -10.12
CA GLU A 376 10.74 7.47 -11.40
C GLU A 376 12.10 7.01 -12.01
N THR A 377 12.23 5.70 -12.22
CA THR A 377 13.49 5.07 -12.66
C THR A 377 13.99 5.68 -13.98
N GLY A 378 15.21 6.23 -13.94
CA GLY A 378 15.87 6.82 -15.11
C GLY A 378 15.50 8.27 -15.42
N LYS A 379 14.55 8.86 -14.70
CA LYS A 379 14.20 10.30 -14.78
C LYS A 379 14.80 11.09 -13.62
N CYS A 380 14.62 10.58 -12.39
CA CYS A 380 15.19 11.16 -11.17
C CYS A 380 16.57 10.56 -10.84
N ASN A 381 17.57 11.41 -10.62
CA ASN A 381 18.85 10.97 -10.06
C ASN A 381 18.80 10.97 -8.53
N ARG A 382 18.49 9.82 -7.96
CA ARG A 382 18.41 9.57 -6.52
C ARG A 382 19.71 9.82 -5.72
N THR A 383 20.85 10.07 -6.37
CA THR A 383 22.11 10.43 -5.67
C THR A 383 22.30 11.94 -5.57
N THR A 384 21.84 12.69 -6.57
CA THR A 384 22.07 14.15 -6.65
C THR A 384 20.79 14.98 -6.51
N GLY A 385 19.62 14.34 -6.57
CA GLY A 385 18.32 15.01 -6.67
C GLY A 385 18.05 15.62 -8.05
N GLY A 386 18.97 15.47 -9.01
CA GLY A 386 18.82 16.07 -10.34
C GLY A 386 17.71 15.39 -11.14
N GLY A 387 16.75 16.16 -11.63
CA GLY A 387 15.68 15.67 -12.52
C GLY A 387 14.42 15.15 -11.82
N CYS A 388 14.40 15.11 -10.48
CA CYS A 388 13.25 14.66 -9.71
C CYS A 388 12.16 15.75 -9.66
N THR A 389 10.90 15.38 -9.84
CA THR A 389 9.76 16.32 -9.91
C THR A 389 8.58 15.86 -9.05
N LEU A 390 7.78 16.81 -8.53
CA LEU A 390 6.57 16.53 -7.74
C LEU A 390 5.37 16.06 -8.58
N ILE A 391 5.54 16.05 -9.89
CA ILE A 391 4.61 15.44 -10.84
C ILE A 391 5.46 14.51 -11.68
N PRO A 392 5.14 13.20 -11.76
CA PRO A 392 5.98 12.26 -12.46
C PRO A 392 6.04 12.57 -13.95
N ILE A 393 7.17 12.23 -14.58
CA ILE A 393 7.34 12.32 -16.02
C ILE A 393 6.92 11.01 -16.68
N THR A 394 5.96 11.09 -17.58
CA THR A 394 5.45 9.93 -18.30
C THR A 394 6.46 9.31 -19.25
N ASP A 395 6.17 8.12 -19.73
CA ASP A 395 6.91 7.41 -20.79
C ASP A 395 7.02 8.25 -22.09
N THR A 396 6.03 9.09 -22.40
CA THR A 396 6.05 10.07 -23.51
C THR A 396 6.91 11.31 -23.23
N GLY A 397 7.46 11.43 -22.02
CA GLY A 397 8.34 12.52 -21.61
C GLY A 397 7.64 13.83 -21.26
N GLN A 398 6.32 13.80 -21.01
CA GLN A 398 5.56 14.93 -20.49
C GLN A 398 5.27 14.72 -19.00
N PRO A 399 5.01 15.78 -18.21
CA PRO A 399 4.44 15.61 -16.88
C PRO A 399 3.10 14.87 -16.97
N ALA A 400 2.83 14.00 -15.99
CA ALA A 400 1.51 13.40 -15.81
C ALA A 400 0.42 14.48 -15.76
N ALA A 401 -0.78 14.13 -16.24
CA ALA A 401 -1.88 15.09 -16.33
C ALA A 401 -2.38 15.54 -14.95
N PHE A 402 -2.24 14.69 -13.96
CA PHE A 402 -2.66 14.90 -12.58
C PHE A 402 -1.82 14.05 -11.63
N TYR A 403 -1.68 14.50 -10.39
CA TYR A 403 -1.15 13.69 -9.30
C TYR A 403 -1.93 14.03 -8.03
N PRO A 404 -2.52 13.04 -7.33
CA PRO A 404 -3.43 13.28 -6.23
C PRO A 404 -2.74 13.94 -5.03
N PHE A 405 -3.55 14.56 -4.17
CA PHE A 405 -3.07 15.27 -2.98
C PHE A 405 -4.04 15.10 -1.81
N TYR A 406 -3.51 15.34 -0.62
CA TYR A 406 -4.22 15.33 0.64
C TYR A 406 -4.98 16.64 0.86
N THR A 407 -6.16 16.52 1.45
CA THR A 407 -6.92 17.67 1.93
C THR A 407 -7.40 17.39 3.35
N THR A 408 -7.85 18.43 4.03
CA THR A 408 -8.54 18.29 5.32
C THR A 408 -9.90 18.94 5.26
N SER A 409 -10.89 18.33 5.90
CA SER A 409 -12.24 18.89 6.01
C SER A 409 -12.85 18.66 7.40
N ARG A 410 -14.12 19.04 7.57
CA ARG A 410 -14.88 18.78 8.80
C ARG A 410 -16.08 17.92 8.50
N THR A 411 -16.19 16.83 9.23
CA THR A 411 -17.43 16.05 9.32
C THR A 411 -18.15 16.37 10.63
N PHE A 412 -19.29 15.70 10.85
CA PHE A 412 -19.95 15.73 12.15
C PHE A 412 -19.07 15.17 13.28
N ASP A 413 -18.22 14.18 12.97
CA ASP A 413 -17.42 13.45 13.94
C ASP A 413 -16.07 14.13 14.26
N GLY A 414 -15.65 15.13 13.47
CA GLY A 414 -14.42 15.88 13.75
C GLY A 414 -13.74 16.45 12.52
N CYS A 415 -12.46 16.76 12.65
CA CYS A 415 -11.62 17.00 11.48
C CYS A 415 -11.24 15.64 10.87
N VAL A 416 -11.23 15.56 9.54
CA VAL A 416 -10.75 14.39 8.78
C VAL A 416 -9.78 14.83 7.70
N TRP A 417 -8.91 13.91 7.32
CA TRP A 417 -8.12 13.95 6.10
C TRP A 417 -8.87 13.24 4.99
N GLU A 418 -8.61 13.67 3.76
CA GLU A 418 -9.13 13.11 2.53
C GLU A 418 -7.97 13.03 1.52
N PHE A 419 -8.08 12.14 0.54
CA PHE A 419 -7.09 12.02 -0.53
C PHE A 419 -7.80 11.99 -1.89
N GLY A 420 -7.27 12.75 -2.84
CA GLY A 420 -7.81 12.80 -4.19
C GLY A 420 -7.50 14.10 -4.91
N ASN A 421 -8.55 14.89 -5.19
CA ASN A 421 -8.48 16.16 -5.92
C ASN A 421 -9.09 17.29 -5.06
N ASN A 422 -9.49 18.39 -5.71
CA ASN A 422 -10.18 19.51 -5.11
C ASN A 422 -11.57 19.08 -4.62
N ILE A 423 -11.67 18.70 -3.35
CA ILE A 423 -12.91 18.24 -2.73
C ILE A 423 -13.67 19.45 -2.16
N PRO A 424 -14.98 19.58 -2.42
CA PRO A 424 -15.76 20.70 -1.90
C PRO A 424 -15.70 20.81 -0.37
N ASP A 425 -15.71 22.05 0.12
CA ASP A 425 -15.74 22.38 1.55
C ASP A 425 -14.48 21.97 2.35
N GLU A 426 -13.37 21.70 1.67
CA GLU A 426 -12.06 21.54 2.31
C GLU A 426 -11.65 22.77 3.14
N ILE A 427 -10.97 22.54 4.25
CA ILE A 427 -10.30 23.53 5.08
C ILE A 427 -8.97 23.94 4.43
N SER A 428 -8.25 22.97 3.88
CA SER A 428 -6.96 23.17 3.23
C SER A 428 -6.64 22.00 2.30
N ASN A 429 -6.10 22.30 1.12
CA ASN A 429 -5.44 21.37 0.21
C ASN A 429 -3.91 21.49 0.23
N PHE A 430 -3.36 22.21 1.23
CA PHE A 430 -1.92 22.40 1.44
C PHE A 430 -1.09 22.90 0.23
N GLY A 431 -1.75 23.47 -0.78
CA GLY A 431 -1.09 23.90 -2.02
C GLY A 431 -1.03 22.82 -3.11
N GLU A 432 -1.95 21.85 -3.08
CA GLU A 432 -2.05 20.74 -4.03
C GLU A 432 -0.72 19.96 -4.05
N ASN A 433 -0.14 19.69 -5.22
CA ASN A 433 1.14 18.98 -5.32
C ASN A 433 2.31 19.63 -4.58
N ALA A 434 2.25 20.93 -4.29
CA ALA A 434 3.30 21.60 -3.52
C ALA A 434 3.34 21.13 -2.04
N GLU A 435 2.30 20.43 -1.58
CA GLU A 435 2.21 19.95 -0.20
C GLU A 435 3.30 18.96 0.17
N TYR A 436 3.77 18.16 -0.78
CA TYR A 436 4.83 17.14 -0.62
C TYR A 436 6.23 17.76 -0.43
N GLY A 437 6.36 19.08 -0.56
CA GLY A 437 7.56 19.79 -0.14
C GLY A 437 8.78 19.59 -1.05
N SER A 438 9.88 19.13 -0.45
CA SER A 438 11.19 19.14 -1.08
C SER A 438 11.92 17.83 -0.88
N LEU A 439 12.86 17.52 -1.79
CA LEU A 439 13.61 16.26 -1.76
C LEU A 439 14.20 15.97 -0.37
N LEU A 440 13.81 14.84 0.18
CA LEU A 440 14.26 14.33 1.46
C LEU A 440 15.52 13.49 1.25
N GLY A 441 16.64 13.97 1.78
CA GLY A 441 17.90 13.24 1.78
C GLY A 441 18.01 12.31 2.98
N GLN A 442 18.12 11.01 2.73
CA GLN A 442 18.17 9.97 3.76
C GLN A 442 19.39 9.06 3.60
N ASN A 443 19.93 8.56 4.72
CA ASN A 443 21.08 7.67 4.72
C ASN A 443 20.64 6.22 4.55
N TYR A 444 21.27 5.50 3.63
CA TYR A 444 21.03 4.07 3.39
C TYR A 444 22.35 3.30 3.53
N THR A 445 22.29 2.12 4.16
CA THR A 445 23.47 1.25 4.27
C THR A 445 23.85 0.71 2.88
N ILE A 446 25.15 0.74 2.56
CA ILE A 446 25.69 0.22 1.31
C ILE A 446 26.71 -0.90 1.55
N LYS A 447 27.05 -1.61 0.47
CA LYS A 447 28.05 -2.66 0.47
C LYS A 447 29.36 -2.21 1.10
N GLY A 448 29.88 -3.01 2.02
CA GLY A 448 31.05 -2.71 2.85
C GLY A 448 30.72 -2.04 4.18
N GLY A 449 29.45 -1.77 4.48
CA GLY A 449 29.01 -1.20 5.77
C GLY A 449 29.18 0.32 5.88
N GLY A 450 29.43 0.98 4.74
CA GLY A 450 29.31 2.43 4.65
C GLY A 450 27.85 2.85 4.49
N TYR A 451 27.64 4.14 4.26
CA TYR A 451 26.33 4.70 3.93
C TYR A 451 26.38 5.53 2.66
N GLN A 452 25.21 5.77 2.08
CA GLN A 452 25.01 6.72 1.00
C GLN A 452 23.76 7.55 1.27
N LEU A 453 23.88 8.86 1.07
CA LEU A 453 22.71 9.74 1.02
C LEU A 453 21.95 9.47 -0.29
N ARG A 454 20.66 9.16 -0.18
CA ARG A 454 19.74 8.99 -1.31
C ARG A 454 18.54 9.91 -1.16
N TYR A 455 17.99 10.32 -2.29
CA TYR A 455 16.73 11.02 -2.42
C TYR A 455 15.73 10.03 -3.02
N ASN A 456 14.99 9.36 -2.15
CA ASN A 456 13.91 8.45 -2.55
C ASN A 456 12.54 9.11 -2.46
N ASP A 457 12.48 10.33 -1.90
CA ASP A 457 11.22 10.84 -1.39
C ASP A 457 11.13 12.39 -1.38
N PHE A 458 9.90 12.87 -1.61
CA PHE A 458 9.24 14.14 -1.34
C PHE A 458 8.78 14.34 0.11
N GLU A 459 9.34 15.23 0.96
CA GLU A 459 8.72 15.46 2.29
C GLU A 459 8.45 16.94 2.62
N ASN A 460 7.32 17.16 3.31
CA ASN A 460 6.99 18.37 4.05
C ASN A 460 6.42 18.07 5.44
N ILE A 461 7.19 18.35 6.50
CA ILE A 461 6.71 18.21 7.87
C ILE A 461 5.92 19.45 8.29
N LEU A 462 4.64 19.26 8.62
CA LEU A 462 3.78 20.36 9.05
C LEU A 462 4.15 20.85 10.47
N PRO A 463 4.14 22.17 10.71
CA PRO A 463 4.56 22.74 12.00
C PRO A 463 3.58 22.47 13.14
N ARG A 464 2.43 21.88 12.86
CA ARG A 464 1.44 21.37 13.80
C ARG A 464 0.47 20.47 13.05
N ASN A 465 -0.21 19.58 13.77
CA ASN A 465 -1.32 18.81 13.23
C ASN A 465 -2.48 19.76 12.87
N PRO A 466 -2.84 19.90 11.58
CA PRO A 466 -3.96 20.74 11.16
C PRO A 466 -5.32 20.10 11.48
N CYS A 467 -5.33 18.79 11.77
CA CYS A 467 -6.53 17.97 11.90
C CYS A 467 -6.56 17.10 13.17
N PRO A 468 -6.31 17.68 14.37
CA PRO A 468 -6.32 16.91 15.61
C PRO A 468 -7.73 16.41 15.94
N GLN A 469 -7.82 15.22 16.54
CA GLN A 469 -9.07 14.71 17.10
C GLN A 469 -9.42 15.46 18.40
N ARG A 470 -10.70 15.47 18.76
CA ARG A 470 -11.26 16.28 19.86
C ARG A 470 -11.61 15.48 21.09
#